data_AF-A0A6P5JXC2-F1
#
_entry.id   AF-A0A6P5JXC2-F1
#
_cell.length_a   1.000
_cell.length_b   1.000
_cell.length_c   1.000
_cell.angle_alpha   90.00
_cell.angle_beta   90.00
_cell.angle_gamma   90.00
#
_symmetry.space_group_name_H-M   'P 1'
#
loop_
_entity.id
_entity.type
_entity.pdbx_description
1 polymer ?
#
loop_
_entity_poly.entity_id
_entity_poly.type
_entity_poly.pdbx_seq_one_letter_code
_entity_poly.pdbx_strand_id
1 'polypeptide(L)'
;WALCMSPATAASPPTWILTHWTSVSGQDPGCHSHWLRDSYKLDNLQVTKLEAATPLSTAKPLIDPRPRHFQLNFTVTSVLYSLDLSHPDSAKYQENKNGIEDALTQLFRNSSIKSYFSDCHVQTFRLASPRRLTGVDCLCDFTSAAQARNFDRAAMYEEFLRLTHNGTRLQNFTLDQNSILVDGYSTKKIDGKTKKTDLPYWAIILICLAIMCCFMSLPNTELALAMCVSILSSMRTTLESILPRSVSTAFKISPFAVSDCSTYE
;
A
#
# COMPACT_ATOMS: atom_id res chain seq x y z
N TRP A 1 80.07 -45.61 5.99
CA TRP A 1 78.70 -46.14 5.95
C TRP A 1 77.92 -45.15 5.09
N ALA A 2 77.75 -45.40 3.78
CA ALA A 2 76.74 -46.32 3.21
C ALA A 2 75.32 -45.72 3.41
N LEU A 3 74.49 -45.44 2.41
CA LEU A 3 74.47 -45.77 0.97
C LEU A 3 73.65 -44.71 0.17
N CYS A 4 73.70 -44.82 -1.17
CA CYS A 4 72.69 -44.54 -2.23
C CYS A 4 71.32 -43.88 -1.89
N MET A 5 70.60 -43.22 -2.81
CA MET A 5 70.53 -43.40 -4.28
C MET A 5 69.88 -42.19 -4.98
N SER A 6 70.00 -42.10 -6.32
CA SER A 6 69.49 -40.99 -7.16
C SER A 6 68.08 -41.29 -7.77
N PRO A 7 67.58 -40.69 -8.87
CA PRO A 7 66.19 -40.16 -8.89
C PRO A 7 65.24 -40.80 -9.94
N ALA A 8 63.97 -40.38 -9.96
CA ALA A 8 63.02 -40.55 -11.08
C ALA A 8 62.01 -39.38 -11.06
N THR A 9 61.65 -38.63 -12.11
CA THR A 9 61.44 -38.85 -13.56
C THR A 9 59.96 -39.04 -13.93
N ALA A 10 59.42 -37.99 -14.57
CA ALA A 10 58.33 -37.93 -15.57
C ALA A 10 57.00 -38.69 -15.39
N ALA A 11 55.89 -37.94 -15.53
CA ALA A 11 54.73 -38.35 -16.32
C ALA A 11 54.00 -37.12 -16.89
N SER A 12 53.81 -37.10 -18.22
CA SER A 12 53.08 -36.06 -18.97
C SER A 12 51.61 -36.49 -19.23
N PRO A 13 50.69 -35.59 -19.62
CA PRO A 13 49.25 -35.89 -19.79
C PRO A 13 48.95 -36.48 -21.20
N PRO A 14 47.68 -36.72 -21.64
CA PRO A 14 46.91 -35.61 -22.25
C PRO A 14 45.35 -35.72 -22.36
N THR A 15 44.72 -34.54 -22.52
CA THR A 15 43.59 -34.14 -23.42
C THR A 15 42.27 -34.94 -23.55
N TRP A 16 41.16 -34.21 -23.36
CA TRP A 16 40.14 -33.87 -24.37
C TRP A 16 39.27 -32.68 -23.84
N ILE A 17 38.63 -31.78 -24.61
CA ILE A 17 38.54 -31.56 -26.08
C ILE A 17 38.37 -30.03 -26.40
N LEU A 18 38.08 -29.65 -27.66
CA LEU A 18 37.88 -28.27 -28.19
C LEU A 18 36.38 -27.84 -28.17
N THR A 19 36.01 -26.55 -28.23
CA THR A 19 35.76 -25.85 -29.52
C THR A 19 35.89 -24.31 -29.49
N HIS A 20 36.18 -23.74 -30.67
CA HIS A 20 36.53 -22.33 -30.97
C HIS A 20 35.33 -21.43 -31.32
N TRP A 21 35.56 -20.11 -31.36
CA TRP A 21 35.47 -19.24 -32.56
C TRP A 21 36.06 -17.84 -32.23
N THR A 22 37.29 -17.50 -32.66
CA THR A 22 37.66 -16.84 -33.95
C THR A 22 37.04 -15.46 -34.22
N SER A 23 37.80 -14.38 -34.01
CA SER A 23 38.41 -13.55 -35.08
C SER A 23 38.75 -12.13 -34.57
N VAL A 24 39.94 -11.64 -34.90
CA VAL A 24 40.38 -10.25 -34.68
C VAL A 24 40.77 -9.66 -36.03
N SER A 25 40.19 -8.52 -36.39
CA SER A 25 40.87 -7.40 -37.06
C SER A 25 39.85 -6.32 -37.45
N GLY A 26 40.19 -5.07 -37.13
CA GLY A 26 39.49 -3.89 -37.62
C GLY A 26 40.51 -2.75 -37.69
N GLN A 27 40.85 -2.32 -38.90
CA GLN A 27 41.77 -1.22 -39.17
C GLN A 27 41.14 -0.37 -40.28
N ASP A 28 40.79 0.87 -39.91
CA ASP A 28 40.68 2.15 -40.66
C ASP A 28 40.76 2.16 -42.21
N PRO A 29 40.07 3.08 -42.93
CA PRO A 29 39.96 4.51 -42.54
C PRO A 29 38.67 5.29 -42.94
N GLY A 30 38.50 6.52 -42.40
CA GLY A 30 37.51 7.49 -42.90
C GLY A 30 37.26 8.70 -42.00
N CYS A 31 37.92 9.84 -42.27
CA CYS A 31 37.87 11.07 -41.47
C CYS A 31 36.47 11.68 -41.25
N HIS A 32 36.28 12.33 -40.09
CA HIS A 32 35.76 13.71 -40.01
C HIS A 32 36.30 14.39 -38.74
N SER A 33 36.78 15.63 -38.86
CA SER A 33 37.40 16.40 -37.77
C SER A 33 36.64 17.70 -37.47
N HIS A 34 36.45 18.03 -36.18
CA HIS A 34 36.39 19.42 -35.72
C HIS A 34 36.70 19.53 -34.21
N TRP A 35 37.22 20.68 -33.81
CA TRP A 35 37.84 21.01 -32.51
C TRP A 35 36.79 21.30 -31.41
N LEU A 36 37.09 21.21 -30.11
CA LEU A 36 37.96 22.16 -29.39
C LEU A 36 38.62 21.61 -28.10
N ARG A 37 39.71 22.29 -27.74
CA ARG A 37 40.57 22.11 -26.57
C ARG A 37 39.89 22.63 -25.29
N ASP A 38 39.99 21.88 -24.21
CA ASP A 38 40.17 22.43 -22.85
C ASP A 38 41.07 21.50 -22.02
N SER A 39 42.00 22.09 -21.27
CA SER A 39 43.02 21.36 -20.51
C SER A 39 43.10 21.86 -19.08
N TYR A 40 42.53 21.11 -18.14
CA TYR A 40 42.68 21.36 -16.70
C TYR A 40 43.93 20.66 -16.16
N LYS A 41 44.93 21.45 -15.78
CA LYS A 41 46.18 21.01 -15.16
C LYS A 41 45.97 20.90 -13.64
N LEU A 42 45.97 19.69 -13.10
CA LEU A 42 45.89 19.46 -11.66
C LEU A 42 47.30 19.32 -11.08
N ASP A 43 47.83 20.41 -10.52
CA ASP A 43 49.08 20.37 -9.76
C ASP A 43 48.83 19.87 -8.32
N ASN A 44 49.75 19.04 -7.82
CA ASN A 44 49.81 18.47 -6.47
C ASN A 44 48.65 17.57 -6.01
N LEU A 45 48.81 16.25 -6.22
CA LEU A 45 48.48 15.26 -5.20
C LEU A 45 49.69 14.33 -4.99
N GLN A 46 50.31 14.39 -3.81
CA GLN A 46 51.40 13.46 -3.47
C GLN A 46 50.80 12.16 -2.95
N VAL A 47 50.96 11.07 -3.70
CA VAL A 47 50.49 9.74 -3.27
C VAL A 47 51.50 9.14 -2.29
N THR A 48 51.28 9.34 -1.00
CA THR A 48 52.06 8.68 0.04
C THR A 48 51.73 7.18 0.09
N LYS A 49 52.64 6.38 -0.47
CA LYS A 49 52.95 4.99 -0.11
C LYS A 49 51.78 4.10 0.35
N LEU A 50 51.25 3.30 -0.57
CA LEU A 50 50.38 2.16 -0.24
C LEU A 50 51.21 1.02 0.37
N GLU A 51 50.99 0.65 1.64
CA GLU A 51 51.53 -0.58 2.21
C GLU A 51 50.61 -1.24 3.26
N ALA A 52 50.45 -2.56 3.10
CA ALA A 52 49.91 -3.56 4.03
C ALA A 52 48.42 -3.48 4.47
N ALA A 53 47.73 -4.62 4.34
CA ALA A 53 46.35 -4.83 4.78
C ALA A 53 46.26 -5.37 6.22
N THR A 54 45.13 -5.14 6.87
CA THR A 54 44.68 -5.89 8.07
C THR A 54 43.15 -6.00 8.01
N PRO A 55 42.55 -7.17 8.26
CA PRO A 55 41.12 -7.38 8.05
C PRO A 55 40.25 -6.90 9.22
N LEU A 56 38.98 -6.65 8.90
CA LEU A 56 37.84 -6.46 9.80
C LEU A 56 37.85 -5.19 10.68
N SER A 57 37.04 -4.21 10.29
CA SER A 57 36.31 -3.38 11.25
C SER A 57 34.84 -3.33 10.85
N THR A 58 33.98 -3.81 11.76
CA THR A 58 32.52 -3.83 11.62
C THR A 58 32.00 -2.43 11.29
N ALA A 59 31.37 -2.28 10.13
CA ALA A 59 30.56 -1.11 9.85
C ALA A 59 29.39 -1.06 10.86
N LYS A 60 29.56 -0.25 11.91
CA LYS A 60 28.49 0.09 12.84
C LYS A 60 27.30 0.58 12.01
N PRO A 61 26.07 0.08 12.22
CA PRO A 61 24.92 0.57 11.47
C PRO A 61 24.86 2.09 11.60
N LEU A 62 24.69 2.79 10.47
CA LEU A 62 24.24 4.19 10.50
C LEU A 62 22.83 4.18 11.09
N ILE A 63 22.76 4.27 12.42
CA ILE A 63 21.53 4.58 13.12
C ILE A 63 21.22 6.01 12.71
N ASP A 64 20.28 6.15 11.79
CA ASP A 64 19.65 7.42 11.45
C ASP A 64 19.17 8.06 12.77
N PRO A 65 19.72 9.23 13.17
CA PRO A 65 19.42 9.82 14.47
C PRO A 65 18.01 10.41 14.55
N ARG A 66 17.23 10.36 13.45
CA ARG A 66 15.86 10.86 13.41
C ARG A 66 14.94 10.08 14.37
N PRO A 67 14.12 10.79 15.18
CA PRO A 67 12.99 10.19 15.86
C PRO A 67 12.05 9.48 14.89
N ARG A 68 11.34 8.46 15.38
CA ARG A 68 10.23 7.82 14.66
C ARG A 68 8.91 8.29 15.22
N HIS A 69 7.95 8.49 14.33
CA HIS A 69 6.59 8.89 14.65
C HIS A 69 5.64 7.85 14.05
N PHE A 70 4.66 7.38 14.82
CA PHE A 70 3.64 6.45 14.35
C PHE A 70 2.25 7.06 14.60
N GLN A 71 1.39 7.04 13.59
CA GLN A 71 -0.01 7.41 13.72
C GLN A 71 -0.79 6.23 14.31
N LEU A 72 -1.22 6.36 15.56
CA LEU A 72 -2.01 5.37 16.28
C LEU A 72 -3.49 5.78 16.28
N ASN A 73 -4.28 5.03 15.52
CA ASN A 73 -5.67 5.35 15.24
C ASN A 73 -6.55 4.25 15.85
N PHE A 74 -7.56 4.62 16.62
CA PHE A 74 -8.50 3.67 17.24
C PHE A 74 -9.86 4.31 17.50
N THR A 75 -10.84 3.52 17.96
CA THR A 75 -12.17 3.99 18.36
C THR A 75 -12.42 3.62 19.81
N VAL A 76 -12.83 4.63 20.59
CA VAL A 76 -13.23 4.52 21.99
C VAL A 76 -14.74 4.30 22.03
N THR A 77 -15.16 3.19 22.65
CA THR A 77 -16.59 2.82 22.80
C THR A 77 -17.20 3.35 24.09
N SER A 78 -16.36 3.68 25.08
CA SER A 78 -16.76 4.31 26.35
C SER A 78 -17.11 5.80 26.24
N VAL A 79 -16.72 6.47 25.15
CA VAL A 79 -16.92 7.92 24.93
C VAL A 79 -17.79 8.13 23.70
N LEU A 80 -19.00 8.68 23.90
CA LEU A 80 -19.91 9.02 22.81
C LEU A 80 -19.55 10.38 22.19
N TYR A 81 -19.49 10.39 20.86
CA TYR A 81 -19.20 11.57 20.05
C TYR A 81 -20.30 12.62 20.22
N SER A 82 -19.90 13.84 20.56
CA SER A 82 -20.76 15.02 20.72
C SER A 82 -20.09 16.23 20.06
N LEU A 83 -20.86 17.31 19.86
CA LEU A 83 -20.36 18.53 19.23
C LEU A 83 -19.17 19.13 20.00
N ASP A 84 -19.13 18.99 21.33
CA ASP A 84 -18.00 19.45 22.14
C ASP A 84 -16.68 18.75 21.75
N LEU A 85 -16.73 17.46 21.39
CA LEU A 85 -15.56 16.70 20.94
C LEU A 85 -15.10 17.09 19.52
N SER A 86 -15.87 17.90 18.78
CA SER A 86 -15.39 18.52 17.53
C SER A 86 -14.76 19.90 17.74
N HIS A 87 -14.74 20.43 18.96
CA HIS A 87 -14.21 21.76 19.30
C HIS A 87 -13.04 21.64 20.28
N PRO A 88 -11.79 21.88 19.85
CA PRO A 88 -10.60 21.75 20.69
C PRO A 88 -10.66 22.54 22.01
N ASP A 89 -11.32 23.69 22.03
CA ASP A 89 -11.42 24.56 23.19
C ASP A 89 -12.48 24.11 24.22
N SER A 90 -13.26 23.07 23.92
CA SER A 90 -14.27 22.59 24.87
C SER A 90 -13.65 21.84 26.04
N ALA A 91 -14.23 22.01 27.24
CA ALA A 91 -13.79 21.29 28.44
C ALA A 91 -13.81 19.76 28.21
N LYS A 92 -14.81 19.25 27.49
CA LYS A 92 -14.96 17.83 27.18
C LYS A 92 -13.87 17.33 26.22
N TYR A 93 -13.47 18.14 25.22
CA TYR A 93 -12.33 17.82 24.35
C TYR A 93 -11.05 17.70 25.18
N GLN A 94 -10.76 18.71 26.00
CA GLN A 94 -9.54 18.76 26.82
C GLN A 94 -9.49 17.63 27.87
N GLU A 95 -10.60 17.34 28.55
CA GLU A 95 -10.71 16.22 29.50
C GLU A 95 -10.41 14.87 28.83
N ASN A 96 -11.07 14.57 27.70
CA ASN A 96 -10.88 13.31 27.01
C ASN A 96 -9.51 13.21 26.34
N LYS A 97 -8.98 14.33 25.82
CA LYS A 97 -7.60 14.42 25.30
C LYS A 97 -6.60 14.05 26.40
N ASN A 98 -6.59 14.80 27.49
CA ASN A 98 -5.63 14.62 28.57
C ASN A 98 -5.73 13.22 29.19
N GLY A 99 -6.95 12.70 29.37
CA GLY A 99 -7.16 11.35 29.87
C GLY A 99 -6.63 10.26 28.95
N ILE A 100 -6.77 10.40 27.63
CA ILE A 100 -6.25 9.42 26.66
C ILE A 100 -4.73 9.54 26.50
N GLU A 101 -4.18 10.75 26.49
CA GLU A 101 -2.72 10.98 26.46
C GLU A 101 -2.03 10.42 27.70
N ASP A 102 -2.57 10.64 28.90
CA ASP A 102 -2.07 10.04 30.15
C ASP A 102 -2.21 8.52 30.12
N ALA A 103 -3.36 7.98 29.68
CA ALA A 103 -3.55 6.54 29.59
C ALA A 103 -2.55 5.87 28.64
N LEU A 104 -2.27 6.45 27.46
CA LEU A 104 -1.24 5.99 26.53
C LEU A 104 0.17 6.12 27.11
N THR A 105 0.47 7.25 27.75
CA THR A 105 1.76 7.52 28.38
C THR A 105 2.07 6.51 29.48
N GLN A 106 1.12 6.24 30.38
CA GLN A 106 1.26 5.22 31.42
C GLN A 106 1.39 3.81 30.84
N LEU A 107 0.62 3.50 29.77
CA LEU A 107 0.67 2.20 29.10
C LEU A 107 2.07 1.92 28.54
N PHE A 108 2.63 2.85 27.76
CA PHE A 108 3.93 2.68 27.12
C PHE A 108 5.11 2.84 28.09
N ARG A 109 5.05 3.70 29.10
CA ARG A 109 6.11 3.80 30.14
C ARG A 109 6.20 2.56 31.03
N ASN A 110 5.12 1.80 31.18
CA ASN A 110 5.09 0.53 31.93
C ASN A 110 5.31 -0.72 31.04
N SER A 111 5.69 -0.53 29.78
CA SER A 111 5.80 -1.61 28.78
C SER A 111 7.24 -2.10 28.53
N SER A 112 7.41 -3.01 27.57
CA SER A 112 8.74 -3.40 27.07
C SER A 112 9.43 -2.31 26.25
N ILE A 113 8.65 -1.35 25.71
CA ILE A 113 9.12 -0.33 24.75
C ILE A 113 9.48 1.01 25.42
N LYS A 114 9.34 1.08 26.76
CA LYS A 114 9.55 2.28 27.59
C LYS A 114 10.93 2.95 27.45
N SER A 115 11.94 2.23 26.97
CA SER A 115 13.31 2.74 26.83
C SER A 115 13.54 3.53 25.54
N TYR A 116 12.59 3.50 24.60
CA TYR A 116 12.64 4.26 23.36
C TYR A 116 11.35 5.01 23.03
N PHE A 117 10.27 4.81 23.79
CA PHE A 117 9.08 5.68 23.81
C PHE A 117 9.42 7.09 24.32
N SER A 118 8.87 8.12 23.67
CA SER A 118 8.98 9.52 24.08
C SER A 118 7.65 10.03 24.65
N ASP A 119 6.62 10.13 23.78
CA ASP A 119 5.31 10.70 24.11
C ASP A 119 4.20 10.22 23.15
N CYS A 120 2.93 10.47 23.46
CA CYS A 120 1.80 10.31 22.54
C CYS A 120 0.83 11.48 22.67
N HIS A 121 0.50 12.13 21.56
CA HIS A 121 -0.43 13.25 21.50
C HIS A 121 -1.69 12.93 20.70
N VAL A 122 -2.86 13.28 21.22
CA VAL A 122 -4.13 13.22 20.48
C VAL A 122 -4.19 14.42 19.53
N GLN A 123 -4.23 14.13 18.23
CA GLN A 123 -4.36 15.12 17.16
C GLN A 123 -5.82 15.56 17.01
N THR A 124 -6.76 14.61 17.00
CA THR A 124 -8.19 14.92 16.81
C THR A 124 -9.13 13.80 17.28
N PHE A 125 -10.39 14.18 17.52
CA PHE A 125 -11.51 13.27 17.70
C PHE A 125 -12.44 13.32 16.49
N ARG A 126 -12.83 12.15 15.98
CA ARG A 126 -13.71 11.98 14.82
C ARG A 126 -14.95 11.16 15.13
N LEU A 127 -16.01 11.34 14.36
CA LEU A 127 -17.16 10.45 14.38
C LEU A 127 -16.78 9.14 13.66
N ALA A 128 -16.59 8.05 14.41
CA ALA A 128 -16.16 6.76 13.86
C ALA A 128 -17.30 5.88 13.32
N SER A 129 -18.53 6.05 13.82
CA SER A 129 -19.67 5.23 13.37
C SER A 129 -21.03 5.91 13.58
N PRO A 130 -22.09 5.44 12.89
CA PRO A 130 -23.46 5.94 13.08
C PRO A 130 -23.99 5.81 14.51
N ARG A 131 -23.39 4.94 15.35
CA ARG A 131 -23.71 4.78 16.77
C ARG A 131 -23.07 5.87 17.66
N ARG A 132 -22.53 6.94 17.06
CA ARG A 132 -21.80 8.03 17.74
C ARG A 132 -20.61 7.53 18.56
N LEU A 133 -19.86 6.57 18.03
CA LEU A 133 -18.58 6.17 18.63
C LEU A 133 -17.49 7.19 18.29
N THR A 134 -16.59 7.43 19.23
CA THR A 134 -15.50 8.42 19.08
C THR A 134 -14.25 7.74 18.55
N GLY A 135 -13.87 8.07 17.31
CA GLY A 135 -12.55 7.76 16.80
C GLY A 135 -11.52 8.74 17.33
N VAL A 136 -10.33 8.25 17.61
CA VAL A 136 -9.18 9.01 18.09
C VAL A 136 -8.05 8.82 17.09
N ASP A 137 -7.37 9.92 16.77
CA ASP A 137 -6.11 9.92 16.01
C ASP A 137 -5.01 10.45 16.91
N CYS A 138 -4.03 9.59 17.23
CA CYS A 138 -2.86 9.94 18.02
C CYS A 138 -1.60 9.94 17.15
N LEU A 139 -0.64 10.79 17.47
CA LEU A 139 0.74 10.70 17.00
C LEU A 139 1.60 10.27 18.19
N CYS A 140 2.31 9.15 18.05
CA CYS A 140 3.18 8.61 19.10
C CYS A 140 4.65 8.67 18.66
N ASP A 141 5.46 9.28 19.50
CA ASP A 141 6.83 9.68 19.24
C ASP A 141 7.82 8.76 19.94
N PHE A 142 8.87 8.39 19.21
CA PHE A 142 9.89 7.44 19.65
C PHE A 142 11.29 7.97 19.31
N THR A 143 12.22 7.77 20.24
CA THR A 143 13.64 8.08 20.04
C THR A 143 14.26 7.23 18.92
N SER A 144 15.39 7.67 18.37
CA SER A 144 16.15 6.91 17.36
C SER A 144 16.64 5.53 17.83
N ALA A 145 16.63 5.26 19.15
CA ALA A 145 16.87 3.93 19.69
C ALA A 145 15.81 2.89 19.25
N ALA A 146 14.59 3.32 18.89
CA ALA A 146 13.56 2.45 18.31
C ALA A 146 14.03 1.84 16.97
N GLN A 147 14.66 2.65 16.11
CA GLN A 147 15.21 2.17 14.84
C GLN A 147 16.37 1.19 15.04
N ALA A 148 17.23 1.43 16.03
CA ALA A 148 18.31 0.51 16.40
C ALA A 148 17.81 -0.85 16.93
N ARG A 149 16.52 -0.96 17.30
CA ARG A 149 15.86 -2.20 17.73
C ARG A 149 14.93 -2.81 16.67
N ASN A 150 14.94 -2.29 15.45
CA ASN A 150 13.99 -2.65 14.37
C ASN A 150 12.51 -2.49 14.79
N PHE A 151 12.20 -1.56 15.69
CA PHE A 151 10.83 -1.29 16.09
C PHE A 151 10.08 -0.57 14.95
N ASP A 152 9.10 -1.26 14.38
CA ASP A 152 8.31 -0.82 13.24
C ASP A 152 6.80 -0.78 13.57
N ARG A 153 5.98 -0.46 12.57
CA ARG A 153 4.52 -0.35 12.73
C ARG A 153 3.84 -1.66 13.13
N ALA A 154 4.40 -2.82 12.77
CA ALA A 154 3.85 -4.11 13.14
C ALA A 154 4.18 -4.42 14.61
N ALA A 155 5.43 -4.20 15.02
CA ALA A 155 5.83 -4.32 16.43
C ALA A 155 5.05 -3.36 17.35
N MET A 156 4.80 -2.13 16.90
CA MET A 156 4.02 -1.13 17.65
C MET A 156 2.54 -1.52 17.75
N TYR A 157 1.94 -2.05 16.68
CA TYR A 157 0.59 -2.59 16.68
C TYR A 157 0.45 -3.80 17.61
N GLU A 158 1.37 -4.78 17.54
CA GLU A 158 1.34 -5.97 18.40
C GLU A 158 1.54 -5.62 19.88
N GLU A 159 2.50 -4.75 20.21
CA GLU A 159 2.71 -4.30 21.59
C GLU A 159 1.49 -3.52 22.12
N PHE A 160 0.90 -2.64 21.31
CA PHE A 160 -0.32 -1.93 21.70
C PHE A 160 -1.48 -2.90 21.98
N LEU A 161 -1.72 -3.88 21.09
CA LEU A 161 -2.73 -4.92 21.34
C LEU A 161 -2.42 -5.70 22.62
N ARG A 162 -1.18 -6.14 22.82
CA ARG A 162 -0.76 -6.92 24.00
C ARG A 162 -0.99 -6.15 25.29
N LEU A 163 -0.68 -4.85 25.31
CA LEU A 163 -0.86 -3.98 26.46
C LEU A 163 -2.34 -3.63 26.74
N THR A 164 -3.18 -3.54 25.70
CA THR A 164 -4.60 -3.13 25.80
C THR A 164 -5.60 -4.30 25.85
N HIS A 165 -5.17 -5.47 26.34
CA HIS A 165 -5.96 -6.71 26.37
C HIS A 165 -6.55 -7.06 25.01
N ASN A 166 -5.67 -7.22 24.02
CA ASN A 166 -6.00 -7.37 22.61
C ASN A 166 -6.83 -6.20 22.07
N GLY A 167 -6.53 -4.94 22.41
CA GLY A 167 -7.24 -3.80 21.83
C GLY A 167 -8.66 -3.57 22.35
N THR A 168 -8.99 -4.07 23.53
CA THR A 168 -10.34 -3.93 24.12
C THR A 168 -10.41 -2.87 25.21
N ARG A 169 -9.28 -2.56 25.88
CA ARG A 169 -9.25 -1.66 27.03
C ARG A 169 -7.92 -0.92 27.16
N LEU A 170 -8.01 0.41 27.26
CA LEU A 170 -6.92 1.34 27.56
C LEU A 170 -7.25 2.04 28.88
N GLN A 171 -6.71 1.54 30.00
CA GLN A 171 -7.02 2.02 31.36
C GLN A 171 -8.53 2.04 31.69
N ASN A 172 -9.14 3.23 31.75
CA ASN A 172 -10.57 3.47 31.96
C ASN A 172 -11.37 3.53 30.65
N PHE A 173 -10.71 3.62 29.48
CA PHE A 173 -11.35 3.67 28.18
C PHE A 173 -11.54 2.27 27.58
N THR A 174 -12.80 1.91 27.30
CA THR A 174 -13.12 0.75 26.46
C THR A 174 -12.90 1.09 24.98
N LEU A 175 -12.28 0.19 24.23
CA LEU A 175 -11.91 0.35 22.81
C LEU A 175 -12.68 -0.64 21.91
N ASP A 176 -12.80 -0.30 20.62
CA ASP A 176 -13.15 -1.27 19.57
C ASP A 176 -11.88 -1.88 18.97
N GLN A 177 -11.63 -3.15 19.31
CA GLN A 177 -10.50 -3.94 18.81
C GLN A 177 -10.37 -3.95 17.28
N ASN A 178 -11.48 -3.83 16.54
CA ASN A 178 -11.46 -3.89 15.07
C ASN A 178 -11.08 -2.57 14.41
N SER A 179 -10.99 -1.49 15.19
CA SER A 179 -10.71 -0.13 14.70
C SER A 179 -9.25 0.29 14.80
N ILE A 180 -8.40 -0.56 15.38
CA ILE A 180 -7.01 -0.24 15.70
C ILE A 180 -6.14 -0.32 14.44
N LEU A 181 -5.39 0.75 14.18
CA LEU A 181 -4.54 0.96 13.03
C LEU A 181 -3.26 1.69 13.46
N VAL A 182 -2.10 1.27 12.94
CA VAL A 182 -0.80 1.93 13.14
C VAL A 182 -0.19 2.28 11.79
N ASP A 183 -0.12 3.55 11.42
CA ASP A 183 0.23 4.01 10.06
C ASP A 183 -0.55 3.25 8.95
N GLY A 184 -1.84 2.98 9.22
CA GLY A 184 -2.72 2.20 8.35
C GLY A 184 -2.49 0.67 8.37
N TYR A 185 -1.56 0.16 9.16
CA TYR A 185 -1.36 -1.28 9.38
C TYR A 185 -2.36 -1.84 10.39
N SER A 186 -2.95 -2.99 10.06
CA SER A 186 -3.71 -3.85 10.97
C SER A 186 -3.55 -5.31 10.55
N THR A 187 -3.44 -6.23 11.52
CA THR A 187 -3.42 -7.68 11.24
C THR A 187 -4.82 -8.23 10.97
N LYS A 188 -5.86 -7.52 11.43
CA LYS A 188 -7.22 -7.86 11.07
C LYS A 188 -7.42 -7.45 9.62
N LYS A 189 -7.77 -8.41 8.76
CA LYS A 189 -8.43 -8.09 7.50
C LYS A 189 -9.69 -7.33 7.85
N ILE A 190 -9.65 -6.01 7.69
CA ILE A 190 -10.87 -5.25 7.52
C ILE A 190 -11.45 -5.79 6.23
N ASP A 191 -12.50 -6.61 6.32
CA ASP A 191 -13.36 -6.98 5.20
C ASP A 191 -14.17 -5.71 4.82
N GLY A 192 -13.40 -4.73 4.35
CA GLY A 192 -13.73 -3.35 4.01
C GLY A 192 -13.89 -3.14 2.50
N LYS A 193 -13.82 -4.23 1.72
CA LYS A 193 -15.01 -4.49 0.91
C LYS A 193 -16.14 -4.75 1.91
N THR A 194 -16.90 -3.69 2.17
CA THR A 194 -18.29 -3.72 1.73
C THR A 194 -18.36 -4.70 0.56
N LYS A 195 -18.89 -5.88 0.82
CA LYS A 195 -19.58 -6.60 -0.23
C LYS A 195 -20.77 -5.69 -0.58
N LYS A 196 -20.50 -4.68 -1.43
CA LYS A 196 -21.11 -4.72 -2.75
C LYS A 196 -20.98 -6.18 -3.15
N THR A 197 -22.05 -6.91 -2.88
CA THR A 197 -22.41 -8.03 -3.70
C THR A 197 -22.52 -7.40 -5.07
N ASP A 198 -21.38 -7.39 -5.77
CA ASP A 198 -21.30 -7.20 -7.20
C ASP A 198 -22.05 -8.42 -7.73
N LEU A 199 -23.41 -8.37 -7.67
CA LEU A 199 -24.26 -9.47 -8.09
C LEU A 199 -23.79 -9.75 -9.51
N PRO A 200 -23.32 -10.97 -9.82
CA PRO A 200 -22.93 -11.27 -11.18
C PRO A 200 -24.12 -10.92 -12.06
N TYR A 201 -23.89 -10.31 -13.22
CA TYR A 201 -24.97 -9.80 -14.08
C TYR A 201 -26.04 -10.87 -14.34
N TRP A 202 -25.64 -12.16 -14.41
CA TRP A 202 -26.52 -13.34 -14.36
C TRP A 202 -27.56 -13.33 -13.23
N ALA A 203 -27.20 -13.01 -11.99
CA ALA A 203 -28.13 -12.94 -10.86
C ALA A 203 -29.14 -11.78 -11.01
N ILE A 204 -28.72 -10.64 -11.58
CA ILE A 204 -29.64 -9.54 -11.92
C ILE A 204 -30.60 -9.99 -13.03
N ILE A 205 -30.09 -10.65 -14.08
CA ILE A 205 -30.90 -11.22 -15.16
C ILE A 205 -31.91 -12.24 -14.61
N LEU A 206 -31.51 -13.14 -13.71
CA LEU A 206 -32.40 -14.13 -13.09
C LEU A 206 -33.50 -13.46 -12.24
N ILE A 207 -33.19 -12.39 -11.51
CA ILE A 207 -34.20 -11.59 -10.78
C ILE A 207 -35.17 -10.93 -11.76
N CYS A 208 -34.67 -10.30 -12.83
CA CYS A 208 -35.52 -9.70 -13.87
C CYS A 208 -36.41 -10.74 -14.57
N LEU A 209 -35.88 -11.92 -14.92
CA LEU A 209 -36.64 -13.01 -15.53
C LEU A 209 -37.70 -13.57 -14.58
N ALA A 210 -37.40 -13.73 -13.29
CA ALA A 210 -38.38 -14.15 -12.29
C ALA A 210 -39.53 -13.15 -12.17
N ILE A 211 -39.22 -11.85 -12.08
CA ILE A 211 -40.22 -10.77 -12.03
C ILE A 211 -41.09 -10.78 -13.30
N MET A 212 -40.48 -10.87 -14.49
CA MET A 212 -41.21 -10.93 -15.77
C MET A 212 -42.12 -12.17 -15.84
N CYS A 213 -41.64 -13.35 -15.45
CA CYS A 213 -42.46 -14.57 -15.42
C CYS A 213 -43.64 -14.45 -14.43
N CYS A 214 -43.44 -13.83 -13.26
CA CYS A 214 -44.53 -13.56 -12.32
C CYS A 214 -45.58 -12.62 -12.93
N PHE A 215 -45.19 -11.56 -13.64
CA PHE A 215 -46.15 -10.69 -14.33
C PHE A 215 -46.93 -11.42 -15.45
N MET A 216 -46.28 -12.31 -16.20
CA MET A 216 -46.94 -13.11 -17.24
C MET A 216 -47.88 -14.19 -16.67
N SER A 217 -47.79 -14.50 -15.38
CA SER A 217 -48.71 -15.42 -14.68
C SER A 217 -49.97 -14.75 -14.11
N LEU A 218 -50.08 -13.41 -14.19
CA LEU A 218 -51.29 -12.69 -13.80
C LEU A 218 -52.35 -12.80 -14.92
N PRO A 219 -53.62 -13.11 -14.62
CA PRO A 219 -54.65 -13.38 -15.63
C PRO A 219 -55.12 -12.16 -16.43
N ASN A 220 -54.55 -10.97 -16.18
CA ASN A 220 -54.99 -9.69 -16.75
C ASN A 220 -53.93 -9.16 -17.74
N THR A 221 -54.08 -9.54 -19.02
CA THR A 221 -53.10 -9.28 -20.10
C THR A 221 -52.83 -7.79 -20.38
N GLU A 222 -53.86 -6.94 -20.33
CA GLU A 222 -53.76 -5.49 -20.52
C GLU A 222 -52.81 -4.83 -19.50
N LEU A 223 -52.97 -5.16 -18.21
CA LEU A 223 -52.17 -4.55 -17.14
C LEU A 223 -50.74 -5.09 -17.13
N ALA A 224 -50.55 -6.36 -17.48
CA ALA A 224 -49.23 -6.98 -17.61
C ALA A 224 -48.40 -6.29 -18.71
N LEU A 225 -48.99 -5.96 -19.87
CA LEU A 225 -48.28 -5.30 -20.96
C LEU A 225 -47.81 -3.88 -20.59
N ALA A 226 -48.68 -3.09 -19.94
CA ALA A 226 -48.35 -1.75 -19.47
C ALA A 226 -47.21 -1.74 -18.42
N MET A 227 -47.22 -2.72 -17.51
CA MET A 227 -46.14 -2.91 -16.52
C MET A 227 -44.83 -3.33 -17.20
N CYS A 228 -44.87 -4.26 -18.15
CA CYS A 228 -43.69 -4.69 -18.91
C CYS A 228 -43.03 -3.54 -19.69
N VAL A 229 -43.81 -2.70 -20.39
CA VAL A 229 -43.27 -1.52 -21.10
C VAL A 229 -42.62 -0.52 -20.13
N SER A 230 -43.25 -0.31 -18.96
CA SER A 230 -42.71 0.59 -17.92
C SER A 230 -41.39 0.07 -17.33
N ILE A 231 -41.29 -1.24 -17.07
CA ILE A 231 -40.07 -1.89 -16.57
C ILE A 231 -38.95 -1.86 -17.63
N LEU A 232 -39.26 -2.13 -18.90
CA LEU A 232 -38.30 -2.07 -20.00
C LEU A 232 -37.78 -0.63 -20.24
N SER A 233 -38.65 0.38 -20.10
CA SER A 233 -38.27 1.80 -20.15
C SER A 233 -37.33 2.18 -18.99
N SER A 234 -37.66 1.72 -17.78
CA SER A 234 -36.83 1.94 -16.58
C SER A 234 -35.46 1.25 -16.69
N MET A 235 -35.40 0.03 -17.22
CA MET A 235 -34.13 -0.66 -17.52
C MET A 235 -33.30 0.08 -18.57
N ARG A 236 -33.91 0.61 -19.64
CA ARG A 236 -33.20 1.42 -20.65
C ARG A 236 -32.57 2.66 -20.03
N THR A 237 -33.33 3.41 -19.23
CA THR A 237 -32.85 4.61 -18.53
C THR A 237 -31.72 4.28 -17.54
N THR A 238 -31.84 3.16 -16.83
CA THR A 238 -30.80 2.67 -15.90
C THR A 238 -29.52 2.29 -16.64
N LEU A 239 -29.62 1.59 -17.78
CA LEU A 239 -28.48 1.19 -18.60
C LEU A 239 -27.71 2.39 -19.18
N GLU A 240 -28.43 3.41 -19.68
CA GLU A 240 -27.86 4.70 -20.12
C GLU A 240 -27.07 5.39 -19.00
N SER A 241 -27.56 5.34 -17.75
CA SER A 241 -26.88 5.98 -16.60
C SER A 241 -25.64 5.24 -16.08
N ILE A 242 -25.45 3.98 -16.45
CA ILE A 242 -24.34 3.12 -15.98
C ILE A 242 -23.20 3.06 -17.00
N LEU A 243 -23.47 3.36 -18.28
CA LEU A 243 -22.45 3.45 -19.33
C LEU A 243 -21.59 4.72 -19.17
N PRO A 244 -20.26 4.60 -19.01
CA PRO A 244 -19.39 5.78 -18.95
C PRO A 244 -19.36 6.49 -20.32
N ARG A 245 -19.36 7.83 -20.29
CA ARG A 245 -19.41 8.74 -21.47
C ARG A 245 -18.35 8.52 -22.57
N SER A 246 -17.40 7.62 -22.38
CA SER A 246 -16.30 7.33 -23.32
C SER A 246 -16.68 6.46 -24.53
N VAL A 247 -17.88 5.85 -24.57
CA VAL A 247 -18.30 4.95 -25.68
C VAL A 247 -19.36 5.58 -26.60
N SER A 248 -19.82 6.80 -26.30
CA SER A 248 -20.91 7.48 -27.03
C SER A 248 -20.62 7.72 -28.53
N THR A 249 -19.35 7.68 -28.95
CA THR A 249 -18.95 7.85 -30.36
C THR A 249 -19.09 6.59 -31.21
N ALA A 250 -19.27 5.40 -30.61
CA ALA A 250 -19.32 4.12 -31.34
C ALA A 250 -20.71 3.75 -31.88
N PHE A 251 -21.77 4.45 -31.45
CA PHE A 251 -23.15 4.24 -31.91
C PHE A 251 -23.70 5.40 -32.75
N LYS A 252 -22.83 6.03 -33.56
CA LYS A 252 -23.30 6.76 -34.74
C LYS A 252 -23.68 5.76 -35.82
N ILE A 253 -24.98 5.47 -35.92
CA ILE A 253 -25.55 4.81 -37.10
C ILE A 253 -25.24 5.72 -38.30
N SER A 254 -24.44 5.24 -39.25
CA SER A 254 -24.20 5.95 -40.50
C SER A 254 -25.54 6.20 -41.21
N PRO A 255 -25.79 7.41 -41.75
CA PRO A 255 -26.93 7.61 -42.63
C PRO A 255 -26.79 6.65 -43.82
N PHE A 256 -27.86 5.94 -44.15
CA PHE A 256 -27.96 5.24 -45.42
C PHE A 256 -27.75 6.26 -46.54
N ALA A 257 -26.66 6.13 -47.29
CA ALA A 257 -26.52 6.83 -48.56
C ALA A 257 -27.55 6.24 -49.52
N VAL A 258 -28.64 6.98 -49.75
CA VAL A 258 -29.50 6.74 -50.91
C VAL A 258 -28.65 7.05 -52.13
N SER A 259 -28.21 6.02 -52.84
CA SER A 259 -27.64 6.21 -54.17
C SER A 259 -28.80 6.43 -55.11
N ASP A 260 -28.87 7.62 -55.71
CA ASP A 260 -29.78 7.88 -56.82
C ASP A 260 -29.55 6.84 -57.93
N CYS A 261 -30.66 6.28 -58.43
CA CYS A 261 -30.68 5.55 -59.68
C CYS A 261 -31.92 6.01 -60.45
N SER A 262 -31.83 7.24 -60.96
CA SER A 262 -32.80 7.78 -61.90
C SER A 262 -32.42 7.42 -63.33
N THR A 263 -33.45 7.22 -64.15
CA THR A 263 -33.43 7.19 -65.63
C THR A 263 -32.93 5.91 -66.30
N TYR A 264 -33.89 5.04 -66.64
CA TYR A 264 -34.03 4.51 -67.99
C TYR A 264 -35.51 4.66 -68.38
N GLU A 265 -35.79 5.26 -69.54
CA GLU A 265 -37.09 5.17 -70.23
C GLU A 265 -37.22 3.80 -70.93
#